data_AF-A0A7Z1HNX9-F1
#
_entry.id   AF-A0A7Z1HNX9-F1
#
_cell.length_a   1.000
_cell.length_b   1.000
_cell.length_c   1.000
_cell.angle_alpha   90.00
_cell.angle_beta   90.00
_cell.angle_gamma   90.00
#
_symmetry.space_group_name_H-M   'P 1'
#
loop_
_entity.id
_entity.type
_entity.pdbx_description
1 polymer ?
#
loop_
_entity_poly.entity_id
_entity_poly.type
_entity_poly.pdbx_seq_one_letter_code
_entity_poly.pdbx_strand_id
1 'polypeptide(L)' 'MDQEIKSLELNITQLSAITGAHRQTIASRLKGVKTSGGNGSNLKIYRLVDILTAMMTMPAVTGENDPNK' A
#
# COMPACT_ATOMS: atom_id res chain seq x y z
N MET A 1 -0.07 -6.62 -21.82
CA MET A 1 -0.63 -5.50 -21.03
C MET A 1 -1.26 -5.94 -19.71
N ASP A 2 -2.33 -6.75 -19.68
CA ASP A 2 -3.00 -7.12 -18.42
C ASP A 2 -2.11 -7.96 -17.45
N GLN A 3 -1.32 -8.87 -18.02
CA GLN A 3 -0.33 -9.68 -17.27
C GLN A 3 0.83 -8.85 -16.71
N GLU A 4 1.27 -7.82 -17.44
CA GLU A 4 2.39 -6.96 -17.01
C GLU A 4 2.00 -6.09 -15.83
N ILE A 5 0.77 -5.55 -15.83
CA ILE A 5 0.23 -4.78 -14.71
C ILE A 5 0.05 -5.67 -13.48
N LYS A 6 -0.38 -6.93 -13.68
CA LYS A 6 -0.58 -7.90 -12.59
C LYS A 6 0.72 -8.33 -11.90
N SER A 7 1.82 -8.36 -12.63
CA SER A 7 3.15 -8.71 -12.11
C SER A 7 3.99 -7.51 -11.69
N LEU A 8 3.46 -6.28 -11.76
CA LEU A 8 4.22 -5.10 -11.38
C LEU A 8 4.47 -5.10 -9.86
N GLU A 9 5.74 -5.06 -9.50
CA GLU A 9 6.21 -5.05 -8.12
C GLU A 9 6.86 -3.71 -7.77
N LEU A 10 6.45 -3.16 -6.62
CA LEU A 10 6.83 -1.83 -6.17
C LEU A 10 7.26 -1.88 -4.70
N ASN A 11 8.31 -1.14 -4.36
CA ASN A 11 8.71 -0.91 -2.98
C ASN A 11 8.19 0.45 -2.46
N ILE A 12 8.33 0.69 -1.16
CA ILE A 12 7.85 1.93 -0.50
C ILE A 12 8.46 3.20 -1.11
N THR A 13 9.71 3.17 -1.57
CA THR A 13 10.36 4.32 -2.22
C THR A 13 9.69 4.64 -3.56
N GLN A 14 9.44 3.63 -4.38
CA GLN A 14 8.77 3.79 -5.67
C GLN A 14 7.32 4.27 -5.48
N LEU A 15 6.61 3.70 -4.51
CA LEU A 15 5.28 4.16 -4.15
C LEU A 15 5.26 5.62 -3.69
N SER A 16 6.28 6.06 -2.95
CA SER A 16 6.42 7.46 -2.53
C SER A 16 6.64 8.39 -3.72
N ALA A 17 7.48 7.98 -4.67
CA ALA A 17 7.71 8.75 -5.89
C ALA A 17 6.45 8.86 -6.77
N ILE A 18 5.65 7.80 -6.88
CA ILE A 18 4.44 7.77 -7.71
C ILE A 18 3.28 8.53 -7.06
N THR A 19 3.08 8.35 -5.75
CA THR A 19 1.91 8.91 -5.04
C THR A 19 2.16 10.30 -4.46
N GLY A 20 3.42 10.73 -4.36
CA GLY A 20 3.83 11.92 -3.62
C GLY A 20 3.68 11.79 -2.10
N ALA A 21 3.17 10.66 -1.59
CA ALA A 21 2.99 10.45 -0.16
C ALA A 21 4.32 10.13 0.53
N HIS A 22 4.46 10.58 1.77
CA HIS A 22 5.63 10.29 2.57
C HIS A 22 5.74 8.77 2.86
N ARG A 23 6.97 8.23 2.83
CA ARG A 23 7.24 6.80 3.02
C ARG A 23 6.62 6.22 4.30
N GLN A 24 6.56 7.01 5.37
CA GLN A 24 5.93 6.62 6.64
C GLN A 24 4.42 6.42 6.53
N THR A 25 3.74 7.31 5.78
CA THR A 25 2.31 7.23 5.51
C THR A 25 1.99 5.98 4.69
N ILE A 26 2.80 5.70 3.67
CA ILE A 26 2.67 4.49 2.84
C ILE A 26 2.91 3.24 3.69
N ALA A 27 3.97 3.20 4.48
CA ALA A 27 4.25 2.07 5.36
C ALA A 27 3.10 1.79 6.35
N SER A 28 2.47 2.84 6.88
CA SER A 28 1.34 2.73 7.79
C SER A 28 0.09 2.20 7.08
N ARG A 29 -0.22 2.72 5.88
CA ARG A 29 -1.34 2.24 5.05
C ARG A 29 -1.15 0.80 4.57
N LEU A 30 0.09 0.38 4.32
CA LEU A 30 0.42 -0.97 3.86
C LEU A 30 0.70 -1.97 4.99
N LYS A 31 0.50 -1.59 6.27
CA LYS A 31 0.84 -2.44 7.43
C LYS A 31 0.10 -3.80 7.44
N GLY A 32 -1.02 -3.92 6.73
CA GLY A 32 -1.77 -5.17 6.55
C GLY A 32 -1.72 -5.77 5.15
N VAL A 33 -0.94 -5.21 4.22
CA VAL A 33 -0.87 -5.66 2.84
C VAL A 33 0.21 -6.72 2.70
N LYS A 34 -0.11 -7.81 2.00
CA LYS A 34 0.83 -8.90 1.73
C LYS A 34 2.01 -8.38 0.91
N THR A 35 3.23 -8.65 1.39
CA THR A 35 4.44 -8.40 0.63
C THR A 35 4.71 -9.57 -0.31
N SER A 36 5.10 -9.28 -1.55
CA SER A 36 5.46 -10.26 -2.56
C SER A 36 6.89 -10.78 -2.42
N GLY A 37 7.73 -10.05 -1.69
CA GLY A 37 9.11 -10.44 -1.39
C GLY A 37 9.92 -9.34 -0.71
N GLY A 38 11.22 -9.60 -0.59
CA GLY A 38 12.24 -8.69 -0.05
C GLY A 38 12.87 -9.18 1.26
N ASN A 39 14.00 -8.56 1.64
CA ASN A 39 14.65 -8.82 2.93
C ASN A 39 13.86 -8.08 4.03
N GLY A 40 13.02 -8.83 4.76
CA GLY A 40 11.93 -8.38 5.64
C GLY A 40 12.17 -7.24 6.62
N SER A 41 13.41 -6.76 6.78
CA SER A 41 13.81 -5.64 7.62
C SER A 41 13.99 -4.31 6.87
N ASN A 42 14.42 -4.30 5.60
CA ASN A 42 14.77 -3.05 4.89
C ASN A 42 14.12 -2.90 3.51
N LEU A 43 13.73 -4.00 2.86
CA LEU A 43 13.10 -3.94 1.55
C LEU A 43 11.81 -4.75 1.58
N LYS A 44 10.69 -4.02 1.55
CA LYS A 44 9.36 -4.62 1.38
C LYS A 44 8.91 -4.36 -0.05
N ILE A 45 8.67 -5.43 -0.79
CA ILE A 45 8.16 -5.41 -2.15
C ILE A 45 6.68 -5.81 -2.11
N TYR A 46 5.86 -5.07 -2.82
CA TYR A 46 4.42 -5.27 -2.91
C TYR A 46 4.01 -5.37 -4.37
N ARG A 47 3.09 -6.28 -4.71
CA ARG A 47 2.45 -6.26 -6.04
C ARG A 47 1.44 -5.13 -6.09
N LEU A 48 1.35 -4.49 -7.25
CA LEU A 48 0.35 -3.46 -7.51
C LEU A 48 -1.07 -3.97 -7.25
N VAL A 49 -1.37 -5.22 -7.63
CA VAL A 49 -2.69 -5.84 -7.42
C VAL A 49 -3.02 -5.97 -5.94
N ASP A 50 -2.07 -6.39 -5.10
CA ASP A 50 -2.30 -6.53 -3.66
C ASP A 50 -2.54 -5.16 -2.99
N ILE A 51 -1.79 -4.13 -3.42
CA ILE A 51 -1.98 -2.75 -2.95
C ILE A 51 -3.38 -2.26 -3.32
N LEU A 52 -3.77 -2.38 -4.61
CA LEU A 52 -5.07 -1.91 -5.09
C LEU A 52 -6.22 -2.68 -4.46
N THR A 53 -6.10 -4.01 -4.35
CA THR A 53 -7.11 -4.85 -3.69
C THR A 53 -7.29 -4.41 -2.25
N ALA A 54 -6.20 -4.19 -1.51
CA ALA A 54 -6.27 -3.67 -0.16
C ALA A 54 -6.94 -2.29 -0.11
N MET A 55 -6.62 -1.38 -1.03
CA MET A 55 -7.26 -0.06 -1.07
C MET A 55 -8.77 -0.12 -1.38
N MET A 56 -9.20 -1.06 -2.24
CA MET A 56 -10.61 -1.23 -2.61
C MET A 56 -11.43 -2.00 -1.57
N THR A 57 -10.76 -2.81 -0.74
CA THR A 57 -11.40 -3.63 0.33
C THR A 57 -11.27 -3.02 1.71
N MET A 58 -10.34 -2.08 1.90
CA MET A 58 -10.27 -1.28 3.11
C MET A 58 -11.63 -0.60 3.30
N PRO A 59 -12.26 -0.71 4.48
CA PRO A 59 -13.45 0.07 4.77
C PRO A 59 -13.10 1.53 4.53
N ALA A 60 -13.99 2.25 3.83
CA ALA A 60 -13.87 3.69 3.73
C ALA A 60 -13.64 4.21 5.15
N VAL A 61 -12.60 5.00 5.35
CA VAL A 61 -12.39 5.70 6.61
C VAL A 61 -13.55 6.68 6.77
N THR A 62 -14.71 6.20 7.24
CA THR A 62 -15.75 7.05 7.79
C THR A 62 -15.05 7.75 8.94
N GLY A 63 -14.76 9.03 8.77
CA GLY A 63 -14.18 9.86 9.80
C GLY A 63 -15.18 10.03 10.93
N GLU A 64 -15.42 8.98 11.71
CA GLU A 64 -16.18 9.02 12.95
C GLU A 64 -15.16 9.13 14.09
N ASN A 65 -14.44 10.26 14.09
CA ASN A 65 -14.04 10.89 15.34
C ASN A 65 -14.97 12.10 15.46
N ASP A 66 -16.23 11.85 15.80
CA ASP A 66 -17.08 12.88 16.37
C ASP A 66 -16.78 12.89 17.88
N PRO A 67 -16.08 13.90 18.42
CA PRO A 67 -15.78 13.96 19.85
C PRO A 67 -17.00 14.32 20.72
N ASN A 68 -18.23 14.30 20.20
CA ASN A 68 -19.46 14.69 20.88
C ASN A 68 -20.60 13.66 20.80
N LYS A 69 -20.31 12.35 20.93
CA LYS A 69 -21.36 11.35 21.19
C LYS A 69 -21.03 10.40 22.33
#